data_AF-A0A5E4FRU4-F1
#
_entry.id   AF-A0A5E4FRU4-F1
#
_cell.length_a   1.000
_cell.length_b   1.000
_cell.length_c   1.000
_cell.angle_alpha   90.00
_cell.angle_beta   90.00
_cell.angle_gamma   90.00
#
_symmetry.space_group_name_H-M   'P 1'
#
loop_
_entity.id
_entity.type
_entity.pdbx_description
1 polymer ?
#
loop_
_entity_poly.entity_id
_entity_poly.type
_entity_poly.pdbx_seq_one_letter_code
_entity_poly.pdbx_strand_id
1 'polypeptide(L)'
;KNKARLVAKGYSQKPGIDYNETFALVARLDTIRTLIALAAQKEWNLFQLDVKSAFLNGILKEEVYVEQPQEYVQESKETKVFKLNKALYGL
;
A
#
# COMPACT_ATOMS: atom_id res chain seq x y z
N LYS A 1 -23.77 -2.95 10.22
CA LYS A 1 -22.39 -3.42 10.49
C LYS A 1 -21.44 -2.38 9.91
N ASN A 2 -20.77 -1.58 10.75
CA ASN A 2 -19.99 -0.42 10.31
C ASN A 2 -18.69 -0.87 9.63
N LYS A 3 -18.44 -0.42 8.39
CA LYS A 3 -17.17 -0.65 7.69
C LYS A 3 -16.29 0.58 7.90
N ALA A 4 -15.30 0.49 8.77
CA ALA A 4 -14.24 1.48 8.87
C ALA A 4 -13.07 1.08 7.95
N ARG A 5 -12.41 2.06 7.33
CA ARG A 5 -11.20 1.84 6.52
C ARG A 5 -10.12 2.79 7.01
N LEU A 6 -8.94 2.23 7.29
CA LEU A 6 -7.72 3.00 7.53
C LEU A 6 -6.97 3.12 6.20
N VAL A 7 -6.71 4.35 5.76
CA VAL A 7 -6.09 4.66 4.47
C VAL A 7 -5.03 5.73 4.69
N ALA A 8 -3.91 5.65 3.95
CA ALA A 8 -2.88 6.68 3.99
C ALA A 8 -3.39 8.01 3.42
N LYS A 9 -2.98 9.14 4.01
CA LYS A 9 -3.29 10.47 3.49
C LYS A 9 -2.26 10.84 2.42
N GLY A 10 -2.38 10.31 1.20
CA GLY A 10 -1.40 10.58 0.13
C GLY A 10 -1.17 12.07 -0.15
N TYR A 11 -2.17 12.93 0.09
CA TYR A 11 -2.03 14.39 -0.07
C TYR A 11 -1.13 15.07 0.98
N SER A 12 -0.82 14.41 2.10
CA SER A 12 0.03 14.99 3.15
C SER A 12 1.52 14.75 2.93
N GLN A 13 1.89 14.01 1.88
CA GLN A 13 3.28 13.78 1.50
C GLN A 13 3.94 15.09 1.06
N LYS A 14 5.19 15.29 1.47
CA LYS A 14 5.99 16.50 1.25
C LYS A 14 7.15 16.21 0.28
N PRO A 15 7.31 17.01 -0.79
CA PRO A 15 8.47 16.91 -1.67
C PRO A 15 9.78 16.98 -0.89
N GLY A 16 10.70 16.04 -1.16
CA GLY A 16 11.99 15.95 -0.48
C GLY A 16 11.98 15.28 0.90
N ILE A 17 10.82 14.83 1.39
CA ILE A 17 10.70 14.03 2.60
C ILE A 17 10.24 12.62 2.23
N ASP A 18 8.98 12.46 1.85
CA ASP A 18 8.30 11.18 1.65
C ASP A 18 7.54 11.08 0.32
N TYR A 19 7.54 12.16 -0.49
CA TYR A 19 6.80 12.21 -1.76
C TYR A 19 7.31 11.24 -2.83
N ASN A 20 8.61 10.94 -2.82
CA ASN A 20 9.22 9.99 -3.76
C ASN A 20 9.29 8.56 -3.20
N GLU A 21 8.87 8.36 -1.96
CA GLU A 21 8.85 7.04 -1.33
C GLU A 21 7.59 6.31 -1.80
N THR A 22 7.78 5.12 -2.38
CA THR A 22 6.69 4.26 -2.85
C THR A 22 6.60 3.05 -1.95
N PHE A 23 5.60 2.99 -1.09
CA PHE A 23 5.44 1.90 -0.13
C PHE A 23 4.49 0.80 -0.63
N ALA A 24 3.61 1.11 -1.58
CA ALA A 24 2.78 0.10 -2.25
C ALA A 24 3.57 -0.73 -3.26
N LEU A 25 3.37 -2.04 -3.20
CA LEU A 25 3.76 -3.01 -4.23
C LEU A 25 2.87 -2.85 -5.47
N VAL A 26 3.02 -1.74 -6.20
CA VAL A 26 2.38 -1.55 -7.51
C VAL A 26 3.29 -2.12 -8.58
N ALA A 27 2.81 -3.14 -9.30
CA ALA A 27 3.52 -3.66 -10.46
C ALA A 27 3.66 -2.57 -11.52
N ARG A 28 4.89 -2.34 -12.00
CA ARG A 28 5.13 -1.33 -13.02
C ARG A 28 4.58 -1.78 -14.38
N LEU A 29 4.03 -0.83 -15.14
CA LEU A 29 3.38 -1.12 -16.42
C LEU A 29 4.36 -1.63 -17.48
N ASP A 30 5.62 -1.20 -17.45
CA ASP A 30 6.69 -1.70 -18.31
C ASP A 30 6.94 -3.20 -18.08
N THR A 31 7.01 -3.63 -16.82
CA THR A 31 7.14 -5.05 -16.44
C THR A 31 5.93 -5.86 -16.91
N ILE A 32 4.72 -5.35 -16.69
CA ILE A 32 3.48 -6.03 -17.13
C ILE A 32 3.47 -6.19 -18.65
N ARG A 33 3.76 -5.12 -19.40
CA ARG A 33 3.84 -5.15 -20.87
C ARG A 33 4.88 -6.14 -21.37
N THR A 34 6.05 -6.17 -20.72
CA THR A 34 7.13 -7.11 -21.05
C THR A 34 6.68 -8.56 -20.84
N LEU A 35 6.01 -8.86 -19.72
CA LEU A 35 5.49 -10.18 -19.43
C LEU A 35 4.43 -10.62 -20.45
N ILE A 36 3.51 -9.71 -20.83
CA ILE A 36 2.49 -9.97 -21.85
C ILE A 36 3.14 -10.24 -23.23
N ALA A 37 4.13 -9.43 -23.62
CA ALA A 37 4.84 -9.63 -24.88
C ALA A 37 5.56 -10.99 -24.93
N LEU A 38 6.18 -11.38 -23.82
CA LEU A 38 6.83 -12.69 -23.68
C LEU A 38 5.80 -13.83 -23.76
N ALA A 39 4.67 -13.71 -23.06
CA ALA A 39 3.60 -14.70 -23.11
C ALA A 39 3.06 -14.88 -24.53
N ALA A 40 2.85 -13.78 -25.26
CA ALA A 40 2.42 -13.81 -26.66
C ALA A 40 3.46 -14.49 -27.57
N GLN A 41 4.76 -14.18 -27.40
CA GLN A 41 5.83 -14.81 -28.17
C GLN A 41 5.92 -16.32 -27.93
N LYS A 42 5.61 -16.77 -26.71
CA LYS A 42 5.71 -18.16 -26.29
C LYS A 42 4.40 -18.93 -26.36
N GLU A 43 3.34 -18.31 -26.87
CA GLU A 43 1.98 -18.86 -26.93
C GLU A 43 1.48 -19.35 -25.55
N TRP A 44 1.84 -18.61 -24.50
CA TRP A 44 1.42 -18.93 -23.14
C TRP A 44 0.01 -18.41 -22.85
N ASN A 45 -0.77 -19.25 -22.17
CA ASN A 45 -2.06 -18.83 -21.61
C ASN A 45 -1.84 -17.86 -20.45
N LEU A 46 -2.48 -16.69 -20.54
CA LEU A 46 -2.44 -15.68 -19.49
C LEU A 46 -3.76 -15.69 -18.70
N PHE A 47 -3.67 -15.63 -17.38
CA PHE A 47 -4.82 -15.53 -16.48
C PHE A 47 -4.68 -14.30 -15.60
N GLN A 48 -5.78 -13.57 -15.40
CA GLN A 48 -5.85 -12.43 -14.50
C GLN A 48 -6.60 -12.83 -13.23
N LEU A 49 -6.04 -12.50 -12.07
CA LEU A 49 -6.67 -12.69 -10.77
C LEU A 49 -6.68 -11.36 -10.01
N ASP A 50 -7.86 -10.93 -9.56
CA ASP A 50 -8.01 -9.82 -8.63
C ASP A 50 -8.24 -10.37 -7.22
N VAL A 51 -7.24 -10.20 -6.35
CA VAL A 51 -7.28 -10.69 -4.97
C VAL A 51 -7.73 -9.58 -4.04
N LYS A 52 -8.88 -9.80 -3.38
CA LYS A 52 -9.38 -8.88 -2.36
C LYS A 52 -8.35 -8.71 -1.23
N SER A 53 -8.05 -7.46 -0.91
CA SER A 53 -7.14 -7.10 0.19
C SER A 53 -5.71 -7.63 0.03
N ALA A 54 -5.24 -7.85 -1.21
CA ALA A 54 -3.87 -8.29 -1.48
C ALA A 54 -2.80 -7.41 -0.78
N PHE A 55 -3.08 -6.11 -0.66
CA PHE A 55 -2.20 -5.15 0.02
C PHE A 55 -1.91 -5.53 1.48
N LEU A 56 -2.83 -6.17 2.20
CA LEU A 56 -2.61 -6.57 3.60
C LEU A 56 -1.54 -7.66 3.76
N ASN A 57 -1.18 -8.36 2.68
CA ASN A 57 -0.13 -9.37 2.68
C ASN A 57 1.23 -8.82 2.21
N GLY A 58 1.29 -7.53 1.83
CA GLY A 58 2.54 -6.87 1.49
C GLY A 58 3.43 -6.77 2.73
N ILE A 59 4.67 -7.28 2.61
CA ILE A 59 5.70 -7.07 3.61
C ILE A 59 6.16 -5.61 3.50
N LEU A 60 6.05 -4.87 4.61
CA LEU A 60 6.64 -3.54 4.73
C LEU A 60 8.15 -3.72 4.92
N LYS A 61 8.94 -3.28 3.94
CA LYS A 61 10.40 -3.28 4.06
C LYS A 61 10.91 -2.21 5.01
N GLU A 62 10.14 -1.15 5.17
CA GLU A 62 10.48 0.04 5.93
C GLU A 62 9.57 0.17 7.15
N GLU A 63 10.07 0.82 8.20
CA GLU A 63 9.28 1.09 9.39
C GLU A 63 8.37 2.30 9.17
N VAL A 64 7.10 2.03 8.97
CA VAL A 64 6.09 3.08 8.75
C VAL A 64 5.30 3.31 10.02
N TYR A 65 5.19 4.58 10.41
CA TYR A 65 4.38 5.05 11.53
C TYR A 65 3.24 5.93 11.01
N VAL A 66 2.06 5.80 11.62
CA VAL A 66 0.89 6.61 11.29
C VAL A 66 0.33 7.27 12.54
N GLU A 67 -0.20 8.48 12.37
CA GLU A 67 -0.94 9.19 13.41
C GLU A 67 -2.14 8.35 13.89
N GLN A 68 -2.53 8.56 15.15
CA GLN A 68 -3.75 7.95 15.66
C GLN A 68 -4.97 8.46 14.86
N PRO A 69 -5.88 7.58 14.43
CA PRO A 69 -7.12 8.01 13.80
C PRO A 69 -7.90 8.91 14.75
N GLN A 70 -8.53 9.95 14.22
CA GLN A 70 -9.16 11.02 15.01
C GLN A 70 -10.21 10.51 16.01
N GLU A 71 -10.89 9.40 15.71
CA GLU A 71 -11.90 8.77 16.57
C GLU A 71 -11.34 7.66 17.48
N TYR A 72 -10.02 7.45 17.46
CA TYR A 72 -9.32 6.36 18.15
C TYR A 72 -8.10 6.85 18.95
N VAL A 73 -7.98 8.17 19.17
CA VAL A 73 -6.91 8.74 19.99
C VAL A 73 -7.08 8.29 21.43
N GLN A 74 -6.03 7.70 22.01
CA GLN A 74 -6.05 7.26 23.40
C GLN A 74 -5.77 8.42 24.35
N GLU A 75 -6.66 8.64 25.32
CA GLU A 75 -6.48 9.62 26.40
C GLU A 75 -5.14 9.41 27.13
N SER A 76 -4.45 10.50 27.44
CA SER A 76 -3.10 10.55 28.03
C SER A 76 -1.97 9.96 27.16
N LYS A 77 -2.25 9.65 25.89
CA LYS A 77 -1.28 9.12 24.91
C LYS A 77 -1.46 9.76 23.53
N GLU A 78 -1.91 10.99 23.48
CA GLU A 78 -2.28 11.72 22.27
C GLU A 78 -1.11 11.87 21.29
N THR A 79 0.12 11.96 21.82
CA THR A 79 1.34 12.10 21.03
C THR A 79 1.89 10.78 20.48
N LYS A 80 1.29 9.64 20.82
CA LYS A 80 1.73 8.34 20.29
C LYS A 80 1.31 8.16 18.83
N VAL A 81 2.09 7.36 18.13
CA VAL A 81 1.84 6.91 16.76
C VAL A 81 1.68 5.39 16.72
N PHE A 82 0.98 4.89 15.70
CA PHE A 82 0.87 3.46 15.45
C PHE A 82 1.94 3.00 14.47
N LYS A 83 2.60 1.88 14.78
CA LYS A 83 3.48 1.20 13.83
C LYS A 83 2.66 0.30 12.91
N LEU A 84 2.85 0.41 11.61
CA LEU A 84 2.23 -0.50 10.66
C LEU A 84 2.99 -1.83 10.62
N ASN A 85 2.31 -2.92 10.96
CA ASN A 85 2.84 -4.27 10.81
C ASN A 85 2.50 -4.88 9.43
N LYS A 86 1.55 -4.29 8.71
CA LYS A 86 1.08 -4.72 7.39
C LYS A 86 0.84 -3.49 6.52
N ALA A 87 1.05 -3.62 5.22
CA ALA A 87 0.79 -2.51 4.30
C ALA A 87 -0.70 -2.13 4.29
N LEU A 88 -0.95 -0.82 4.16
CA LEU A 88 -2.29 -0.24 4.03
C LEU A 88 -2.62 0.02 2.56
N TYR A 89 -3.90 0.22 2.29
CA TYR A 89 -4.35 0.65 0.98
C TYR A 89 -3.89 2.09 0.70
N GLY A 90 -3.30 2.30 -0.48
CA GLY A 90 -2.85 3.63 -0.93
C GLY A 90 -1.62 4.17 -0.19
N LEU A 91 -0.87 3.29 0.48
CA LEU A 91 0.42 3.61 1.10
C LEU A 91 1.48 3.92 0.04
#